data_AF-A0A1X7TBH8-F1
#
_entry.id   AF-A0A1X7TBH8-F1
#
_cell.length_a   1.000
_cell.length_b   1.000
_cell.length_c   1.000
_cell.angle_alpha   90.00
_cell.angle_beta   90.00
_cell.angle_gamma   90.00
#
_symmetry.space_group_name_H-M   'P 1'
#
loop_
_entity.id
_entity.type
_entity.pdbx_description
1 polymer ?
#
loop_
_entity_poly.entity_id
_entity_poly.type
_entity_poly.pdbx_seq_one_letter_code
_entity_poly.pdbx_strand_id
1 'polypeptide(L)'
;NWEYLKQRLIPNDGLGPKGRDCHAGAIINGVCTSPTLVVIGGMDSEVEPVNECLLLDTNQYNWMKIPLPDSVTGRFDHTVSSFVVDPNHVFLIVLGGDVKMEEKNVGGGVMEWVSTRVTEPNNTMVVELDNLECLSDVQVAEKKLFLIQGDKPQLMNWEKYGLRIGVQEGSLLSSETVEAAVVALVGGQFEFPPNTVLVSAVYAVSLSKPLLKRLKLEIQHCIDLTGRPDLAQYLKFAIAPMSTPSLPYLFKFVEGGEFSSNGGYGFIERKDFCLVSICGCDGGGGGGSTNSSSGVSPNLAGNDASPQDPVSQQQAESASTGSIPKEILKATTYAGLVYYEEKGVEDQVIFTAAKNLDALLEFIKKEHSLAEKGPHKYFRIASPSGYIELKFGTRQKKSFKGWTIEPHIEPCRLHQRDIHKFGDKDYSLPPSCLISIYSSPDAVPTLHYSVPVEGVADLLTLYIHRSRRTAYPNAVAPNGNGNDETIPAPTKRGREGGFDIKTAKKKIKQVMIENHSDFAGLLQFSLEDVANKLFEVHMIPPKVQQLPTYDAISTCFVSMMSLLDSKSDLEEHCMMFLEALSSVGGPIERVAKRLQEKWTAALEGALQFEQPGKR
;
A
#
# COMPACT_ATOMS: atom_id res chain seq x y z
N ASN A 1 25.96 -41.77 -12.96
CA ASN A 1 25.69 -40.56 -13.76
C ASN A 1 25.86 -39.29 -12.94
N TRP A 2 27.02 -39.09 -12.30
CA TRP A 2 27.42 -37.74 -11.90
C TRP A 2 28.28 -37.21 -13.05
N GLU A 3 27.64 -36.56 -14.01
CA GLU A 3 28.38 -35.76 -14.96
C GLU A 3 28.80 -34.48 -14.24
N TYR A 4 30.09 -34.17 -14.32
CA TYR A 4 30.61 -32.85 -14.00
C TYR A 4 29.78 -31.83 -14.78
N LEU A 5 29.01 -30.97 -14.09
CA LEU A 5 28.23 -29.92 -14.75
C LEU A 5 29.20 -29.10 -15.60
N LYS A 6 29.08 -29.23 -16.92
CA LYS A 6 29.88 -28.46 -17.86
C LYS A 6 29.68 -26.98 -17.55
N GLN A 7 30.79 -26.25 -17.51
CA GLN A 7 30.97 -24.84 -17.15
C GLN A 7 30.13 -23.82 -17.96
N ARG A 8 29.22 -24.28 -18.81
CA ARG A 8 28.30 -23.47 -19.61
C ARG A 8 26.89 -23.94 -19.30
N LEU A 9 26.14 -23.17 -18.50
CA LEU A 9 24.67 -23.09 -18.55
C LEU A 9 24.05 -22.12 -17.54
N ILE A 10 24.80 -21.51 -16.61
CA ILE A 10 24.27 -20.42 -15.78
C ILE A 10 24.50 -19.10 -16.54
N PRO A 11 23.45 -18.37 -16.97
CA PRO A 11 23.59 -17.02 -17.51
C PRO A 11 24.30 -16.14 -16.47
N ASN A 12 25.46 -15.60 -16.83
CA ASN A 12 26.24 -14.74 -15.94
C ASN A 12 25.76 -13.30 -16.09
N ASP A 13 24.57 -13.02 -15.56
CA ASP A 13 23.96 -11.68 -15.56
C ASP A 13 24.56 -10.76 -14.47
N GLY A 14 25.73 -11.13 -13.92
CA GLY A 14 26.42 -10.39 -12.84
C GLY A 14 25.86 -10.61 -11.43
N LEU A 15 24.78 -11.39 -11.29
CA LEU A 15 24.09 -11.69 -10.03
C LEU A 15 24.51 -13.03 -9.38
N GLY A 16 25.50 -13.73 -9.95
CA GLY A 16 26.02 -14.96 -9.36
C GLY A 16 26.62 -14.72 -7.97
N PRO A 17 26.58 -15.70 -7.05
CA PRO A 17 27.16 -15.55 -5.73
C PRO A 17 28.66 -15.24 -5.86
N LYS A 18 29.10 -14.15 -5.21
CA LYS A 18 30.52 -13.93 -4.92
C LYS A 18 31.09 -15.17 -4.22
N GLY A 19 32.36 -15.48 -4.50
CA GLY A 19 33.07 -16.57 -3.83
C GLY A 19 32.93 -16.45 -2.32
N ARG A 20 32.39 -17.50 -1.69
CA ARG A 20 32.08 -17.52 -0.25
C ARG A 20 32.24 -18.90 0.34
N ASP A 21 32.54 -18.96 1.63
CA ASP A 21 32.60 -20.20 2.43
C ASP A 21 31.70 -20.09 3.68
N CYS A 22 31.47 -21.20 4.38
CA CYS A 22 30.71 -21.25 5.64
C CYS A 22 29.28 -20.67 5.54
N HIS A 23 28.70 -20.69 4.33
CA HIS A 23 27.32 -20.28 4.07
C HIS A 23 26.35 -21.43 4.40
N ALA A 24 25.09 -21.09 4.62
CA ALA A 24 24.04 -22.09 4.75
C ALA A 24 23.20 -22.15 3.46
N GLY A 25 22.71 -23.33 3.13
CA GLY A 25 21.78 -23.49 2.02
C GLY A 25 20.71 -24.54 2.29
N ALA A 26 19.52 -24.32 1.75
CA ALA A 26 18.40 -25.25 1.81
C ALA A 26 17.69 -25.31 0.46
N ILE A 27 16.96 -26.40 0.22
CA ILE A 27 16.10 -26.53 -0.96
C ILE A 27 14.66 -26.28 -0.53
N ILE A 28 14.09 -25.18 -1.03
CA ILE A 28 12.66 -24.92 -0.93
C ILE A 28 11.99 -25.77 -2.00
N ASN A 29 11.33 -26.84 -1.57
CA ASN A 29 10.55 -27.71 -2.43
C ASN A 29 9.07 -27.42 -2.21
N GLY A 30 8.58 -26.33 -2.80
CA GLY A 30 7.17 -26.01 -2.82
C GLY A 30 6.42 -26.99 -3.71
N VAL A 31 5.15 -27.26 -3.41
CA VAL A 31 4.33 -28.19 -4.21
C VAL A 31 4.22 -27.73 -5.68
N CYS A 32 4.51 -26.45 -5.99
CA CYS A 32 4.25 -25.83 -7.30
C CYS A 32 5.30 -24.87 -7.86
N THR A 33 6.54 -24.92 -7.36
CA THR A 33 7.68 -24.23 -7.98
C THR A 33 8.77 -25.24 -8.34
N SER A 34 9.69 -24.87 -9.24
CA SER A 34 11.00 -25.53 -9.34
C SER A 34 11.59 -25.65 -7.92
N PRO A 35 12.29 -26.74 -7.58
CA PRO A 35 13.13 -26.76 -6.39
C PRO A 35 14.00 -25.50 -6.39
N THR A 36 13.85 -24.63 -5.40
CA THR A 36 14.59 -23.37 -5.35
C THR A 36 15.68 -23.52 -4.30
N LEU A 37 16.93 -23.32 -4.69
CA LEU A 37 18.04 -23.35 -3.74
C LEU A 37 18.15 -21.98 -3.08
N VAL A 38 17.98 -21.91 -1.76
CA VAL A 38 18.30 -20.72 -0.97
C VAL A 38 19.73 -20.82 -0.46
N VAL A 39 20.47 -19.71 -0.53
CA VAL A 39 21.84 -19.55 -0.02
C VAL A 39 21.88 -18.30 0.85
N ILE A 40 22.30 -18.45 2.12
CA ILE A 40 22.29 -17.37 3.12
C ILE A 40 23.68 -17.22 3.70
N GLY A 41 24.14 -15.97 3.78
CA GLY A 41 25.33 -15.62 4.52
C GLY A 41 26.62 -16.19 3.96
N GLY A 42 27.52 -16.54 4.88
CA GLY A 42 28.88 -17.00 4.63
C GLY A 42 29.93 -15.91 4.83
N MET A 43 31.18 -16.24 4.53
CA MET A 43 32.32 -15.30 4.52
C MET A 43 32.90 -15.21 3.12
N ASP A 44 33.35 -14.02 2.72
CA ASP A 44 34.07 -13.84 1.46
C ASP A 44 35.57 -14.16 1.61
N SER A 45 36.35 -13.89 0.54
CA SER A 45 37.80 -14.10 0.53
C SER A 45 38.58 -13.20 1.48
N GLU A 46 37.98 -12.11 1.95
CA GLU A 46 38.57 -11.20 2.94
C GLU A 46 38.16 -11.58 4.38
N VAL A 47 37.45 -12.71 4.55
CA VAL A 47 36.93 -13.22 5.83
C VAL A 47 35.87 -12.27 6.43
N GLU A 48 35.21 -11.49 5.58
CA GLU A 48 34.12 -10.60 5.99
C GLU A 48 32.75 -11.30 5.79
N PRO A 49 31.79 -11.13 6.71
CA PRO A 49 30.46 -11.70 6.58
C PRO A 49 29.73 -11.19 5.33
N VAL A 50 29.21 -12.11 4.52
CA VAL A 50 28.46 -11.77 3.32
C VAL A 50 26.98 -11.62 3.65
N ASN A 51 26.54 -10.38 3.80
CA ASN A 51 25.18 -10.06 4.21
C ASN A 51 24.15 -10.16 3.06
N GLU A 52 23.92 -11.38 2.56
CA GLU A 52 23.01 -11.63 1.43
C GLU A 52 22.20 -12.92 1.58
N CYS A 53 20.96 -12.91 1.08
CA CYS A 53 20.14 -14.09 0.81
C CYS A 53 19.90 -14.20 -0.69
N LEU A 54 20.26 -15.34 -1.28
CA LEU A 54 20.14 -15.60 -2.71
C LEU A 54 19.23 -16.80 -2.94
N LEU A 55 18.33 -16.70 -3.91
CA LEU A 55 17.53 -17.79 -4.44
C LEU A 55 18.01 -18.16 -5.85
N LEU A 56 18.24 -19.44 -6.10
CA LEU A 56 18.48 -19.98 -7.43
C LEU A 56 17.23 -20.75 -7.88
N ASP A 57 16.57 -20.24 -8.92
CA ASP A 57 15.56 -21.02 -9.65
C ASP A 57 16.28 -22.09 -10.46
N THR A 58 16.12 -23.35 -10.07
CA THR A 58 16.81 -24.47 -10.71
C THR A 58 16.28 -24.82 -12.11
N ASN A 59 15.08 -24.34 -12.48
CA ASN A 59 14.56 -24.53 -13.84
C ASN A 59 15.14 -23.50 -14.80
N GLN A 60 15.21 -22.24 -14.36
CA GLN A 60 15.68 -21.13 -15.19
C GLN A 60 17.19 -20.89 -15.07
N TYR A 61 17.83 -21.53 -14.08
CA TYR A 61 19.23 -21.31 -13.71
C TYR A 61 19.54 -19.83 -13.43
N ASN A 62 18.58 -19.12 -12.82
CA ASN A 62 18.68 -17.69 -12.55
C ASN A 62 18.76 -17.40 -11.04
N TRP A 63 19.60 -16.44 -10.67
CA TRP A 63 19.80 -15.98 -9.30
C TRP A 63 18.96 -14.74 -9.00
N MET A 64 18.33 -14.73 -7.83
CA MET A 64 17.59 -13.60 -7.28
C MET A 64 18.09 -13.30 -5.88
N LYS A 65 18.25 -12.01 -5.54
CA LYS A 65 18.58 -11.59 -4.17
C LYS A 65 17.31 -11.22 -3.42
N ILE A 66 17.15 -11.73 -2.20
CA ILE A 66 16.03 -11.39 -1.31
C ILE A 66 16.55 -10.50 -0.18
N PRO A 67 15.87 -9.38 0.12
CA PRO A 67 16.19 -8.58 1.30
C PRO A 67 15.70 -9.32 2.55
N LEU A 68 16.65 -9.76 3.38
CA LEU A 68 16.38 -10.27 4.73
C LEU A 68 17.10 -9.38 5.76
N PRO A 69 16.69 -9.38 7.03
CA PRO A 69 17.40 -8.64 8.08
C PRO A 69 18.87 -9.05 8.17
N ASP A 70 19.75 -8.10 8.47
CA ASP A 70 21.18 -8.36 8.71
C ASP A 70 21.41 -9.39 9.82
N SER A 71 20.49 -9.44 10.78
CA SER A 71 20.49 -10.46 11.82
C SER A 71 20.31 -11.86 11.25
N VAL A 72 19.80 -12.08 10.04
CA VAL A 72 19.71 -13.39 9.39
C VAL A 72 20.89 -13.60 8.45
N THR A 73 21.15 -12.62 7.59
CA THR A 73 22.08 -12.76 6.46
C THR A 73 23.53 -12.47 6.82
N GLY A 74 23.80 -11.68 7.85
CA GLY A 74 25.16 -11.30 8.29
C GLY A 74 25.86 -12.36 9.14
N ARG A 75 25.73 -13.64 8.78
CA ARG A 75 26.24 -14.79 9.56
C ARG A 75 26.98 -15.80 8.72
N PHE A 76 27.88 -16.54 9.36
CA PHE A 76 28.55 -17.71 8.81
C PHE A 76 28.53 -18.87 9.81
N ASP A 77 28.89 -20.09 9.38
CA ASP A 77 28.86 -21.31 10.21
C ASP A 77 27.50 -21.58 10.87
N HIS A 78 26.43 -21.21 10.18
CA HIS A 78 25.05 -21.43 10.60
C HIS A 78 24.40 -22.55 9.77
N THR A 79 23.22 -22.98 10.20
CA THR A 79 22.39 -23.89 9.43
C THR A 79 21.07 -23.23 9.05
N VAL A 80 20.55 -23.63 7.89
CA VAL A 80 19.21 -23.23 7.42
C VAL A 80 18.43 -24.48 7.03
N SER A 81 17.18 -24.53 7.45
CA SER A 81 16.21 -25.52 7.00
C SER A 81 14.98 -24.80 6.47
N SER A 82 14.33 -25.35 5.46
CA SER A 82 13.08 -24.82 4.94
C SER A 82 11.93 -25.80 5.21
N PHE A 83 10.77 -25.30 5.58
CA PHE A 83 9.53 -26.06 5.57
C PHE A 83 8.44 -25.27 4.87
N VAL A 84 7.60 -25.97 4.12
CA VAL A 84 6.52 -25.38 3.33
C VAL A 84 5.22 -25.75 4.02
N VAL A 85 4.49 -24.73 4.48
CA VAL A 85 3.16 -24.94 5.07
C VAL A 85 2.14 -25.06 3.95
N ASP A 86 2.22 -24.14 2.99
CA ASP A 86 1.51 -24.19 1.73
C ASP A 86 2.33 -23.47 0.63
N PRO A 87 1.92 -23.53 -0.63
CA PRO A 87 2.68 -22.95 -1.72
C PRO A 87 2.81 -21.43 -1.71
N ASN A 88 2.19 -20.69 -0.79
CA ASN A 88 2.43 -19.26 -0.60
C ASN A 88 3.22 -18.96 0.67
N HIS A 89 3.19 -19.83 1.69
CA HIS A 89 3.90 -19.64 2.96
C HIS A 89 5.05 -20.65 3.11
N VAL A 90 6.26 -20.19 2.78
CA VAL A 90 7.50 -20.94 2.99
C VAL A 90 8.19 -20.37 4.20
N PHE A 91 8.66 -21.22 5.12
CA PHE A 91 9.42 -20.77 6.28
C PHE A 91 10.85 -21.27 6.21
N LEU A 92 11.79 -20.38 6.52
CA LEU A 92 13.19 -20.69 6.76
C LEU A 92 13.46 -20.64 8.25
N ILE A 93 14.02 -21.72 8.79
CA ILE A 93 14.55 -21.79 10.14
C ILE A 93 16.07 -21.64 10.02
N VAL A 94 16.59 -20.52 10.50
CA VAL A 94 18.02 -20.24 10.59
C VAL A 94 18.47 -20.42 12.04
N LEU A 95 19.48 -21.26 12.25
CA LEU A 95 19.95 -21.63 13.59
C LEU A 95 21.46 -21.43 13.73
N GLY A 96 21.84 -20.76 14.81
CA GLY A 96 23.22 -20.55 15.22
C GLY A 96 23.99 -19.59 14.32
N GLY A 97 25.28 -19.90 14.19
CA GLY A 97 26.25 -19.12 13.44
C GLY A 97 27.09 -18.17 14.27
N ASP A 98 28.03 -17.57 13.57
CA ASP A 98 28.93 -16.53 14.03
C ASP A 98 28.70 -15.26 13.18
N VAL A 99 28.90 -14.08 13.77
CA VAL A 99 28.70 -12.77 13.11
C VAL A 99 29.98 -12.03 12.80
N LYS A 100 31.10 -12.46 13.41
CA LYS A 100 32.38 -11.79 13.28
C LYS A 100 33.51 -12.77 13.53
N MET A 101 34.57 -12.68 12.73
CA MET A 101 35.83 -13.38 12.93
C MET A 101 36.93 -12.34 13.15
N GLU A 102 37.69 -12.46 14.24
CA GLU A 102 38.77 -11.52 14.54
C GLU A 102 39.99 -12.22 15.13
N GLU A 103 41.18 -11.74 14.79
CA GLU A 103 42.43 -12.27 15.31
C GLU A 103 42.72 -11.65 16.69
N LYS A 104 42.90 -12.49 17.72
CA LYS A 104 43.21 -12.06 19.08
C LYS A 104 44.53 -12.65 19.55
N ASN A 105 45.30 -11.83 20.25
CA ASN A 105 46.47 -12.30 20.98
C ASN A 105 46.00 -13.00 22.26
N VAL A 106 46.19 -14.31 22.34
CA VAL A 106 45.78 -15.14 23.48
C VAL A 106 46.89 -15.30 24.54
N GLY A 107 48.01 -14.59 24.38
CA GLY A 107 49.18 -14.62 25.26
C GLY A 107 50.36 -15.36 24.64
N GLY A 108 51.57 -15.05 25.11
CA GLY A 108 52.80 -15.71 24.65
C GLY A 108 53.21 -15.39 23.20
N GLY A 109 52.61 -14.38 22.57
CA GLY A 109 52.86 -14.03 21.16
C GLY A 109 52.06 -14.88 20.17
N VAL A 110 51.12 -15.69 20.65
CA VAL A 110 50.24 -16.51 19.80
C VAL A 110 49.01 -15.70 19.41
N MET A 111 48.75 -15.63 18.11
CA MET A 111 47.53 -15.07 17.54
C MET A 111 46.57 -16.21 17.21
N GLU A 112 45.32 -16.11 17.66
CA GLU A 112 44.25 -17.05 17.34
C GLU A 112 43.06 -16.33 16.74
N TRP A 113 42.41 -16.99 15.77
CA TRP A 113 41.14 -16.54 15.23
C TRP A 113 40.02 -16.88 16.22
N VAL A 114 39.28 -15.86 16.64
CA VAL A 114 38.16 -15.98 17.56
C VAL A 114 36.90 -15.53 16.84
N SER A 115 35.90 -16.41 16.80
CA SER A 115 34.58 -16.09 16.26
C SER A 115 33.63 -15.61 17.36
N THR A 116 32.78 -14.63 17.01
CA THR A 116 31.71 -14.14 17.88
C THR A 116 30.42 -14.88 17.55
N ARG A 117 30.03 -15.80 18.43
CA ARG A 117 28.78 -16.56 18.31
C ARG A 117 27.56 -15.67 18.40
N VAL A 118 26.57 -16.01 17.58
CA VAL A 118 25.22 -15.51 17.77
C VAL A 118 24.68 -16.09 19.08
N THR A 119 24.17 -15.21 19.93
CA THR A 119 23.46 -15.57 21.16
C THR A 119 21.98 -15.23 21.07
N GLU A 120 21.21 -15.68 22.05
CA GLU A 120 19.81 -15.27 22.23
C GLU A 120 19.67 -13.74 22.24
N PRO A 121 18.59 -13.19 21.65
CA PRO A 121 17.43 -13.89 21.07
C PRO A 121 17.63 -14.34 19.61
N ASN A 122 18.78 -14.02 19.02
CA ASN A 122 19.03 -14.15 17.59
C ASN A 122 19.51 -15.55 17.19
N ASN A 123 19.79 -16.43 18.15
CA ASN A 123 20.31 -17.77 17.92
C ASN A 123 19.38 -18.64 17.04
N THR A 124 18.06 -18.48 17.16
CA THR A 124 17.08 -19.09 16.24
C THR A 124 16.24 -18.01 15.58
N MET A 125 16.18 -18.00 14.26
CA MET A 125 15.34 -17.10 13.50
C MET A 125 14.41 -17.89 12.59
N VAL A 126 13.13 -17.53 12.61
CA VAL A 126 12.13 -18.04 11.67
C VAL A 126 11.80 -16.89 10.72
N VAL A 127 12.02 -17.12 9.43
CA VAL A 127 11.74 -16.16 8.37
C VAL A 127 10.63 -16.75 7.52
N GLU A 128 9.52 -16.03 7.40
CA GLU A 128 8.49 -16.33 6.43
C GLU A 128 8.89 -15.73 5.09
N LEU A 129 8.73 -16.52 4.03
CA LEU A 129 8.89 -16.14 2.64
C LEU A 129 7.53 -16.31 1.99
N ASP A 130 6.82 -15.19 1.81
CA ASP A 130 5.62 -15.16 0.99
C ASP A 130 6.01 -15.24 -0.49
N ASN A 131 5.40 -16.11 -1.30
CA ASN A 131 5.65 -16.11 -2.77
C ASN A 131 5.28 -14.78 -3.47
N LEU A 132 4.58 -13.87 -2.76
CA LEU A 132 4.28 -12.50 -3.17
C LEU A 132 5.32 -11.47 -2.67
N GLU A 133 6.16 -11.80 -1.69
CA GLU A 133 7.28 -10.96 -1.23
C GLU A 133 8.43 -10.88 -2.22
N CYS A 134 8.44 -11.72 -3.26
CA CYS A 134 9.33 -11.55 -4.41
C CYS A 134 9.09 -10.22 -5.16
N LEU A 135 7.95 -9.56 -4.95
CA LEU A 135 7.67 -8.25 -5.53
C LEU A 135 8.52 -7.17 -4.85
N SER A 136 9.64 -6.83 -5.46
CA SER A 136 10.48 -5.69 -5.09
C SER A 136 9.92 -4.36 -5.61
N ASP A 137 10.03 -3.29 -4.83
CA ASP A 137 9.63 -1.90 -5.13
C ASP A 137 8.22 -1.75 -5.75
N VAL A 138 7.22 -2.41 -5.16
CA VAL A 138 5.81 -2.24 -5.53
C VAL A 138 5.01 -1.56 -4.41
N GLN A 139 3.99 -0.81 -4.80
CA GLN A 139 3.01 -0.25 -3.88
C GLN A 139 1.75 -1.12 -3.92
N VAL A 140 1.53 -1.86 -2.84
CA VAL A 140 0.39 -2.78 -2.68
C VAL A 140 -0.82 -2.00 -2.18
N ALA A 141 -1.96 -2.14 -2.86
CA ALA A 141 -3.24 -1.67 -2.35
C ALA A 141 -3.89 -2.69 -1.42
N GLU A 142 -3.90 -3.96 -1.80
CA GLU A 142 -4.54 -5.03 -1.03
C GLU A 142 -4.02 -6.40 -1.48
N LYS A 143 -3.95 -7.34 -0.53
CA LYS A 143 -3.69 -8.75 -0.79
C LYS A 143 -4.97 -9.55 -0.52
N LYS A 144 -5.22 -10.58 -1.33
CA LYS A 144 -6.35 -11.48 -1.09
C LYS A 144 -6.03 -12.90 -1.51
N LEU A 145 -6.43 -13.85 -0.67
CA LEU A 145 -6.38 -15.27 -0.95
C LEU A 145 -7.80 -15.78 -1.27
N PHE A 146 -7.94 -16.49 -2.38
CA PHE A 146 -9.18 -17.16 -2.75
C PHE A 146 -8.99 -18.68 -2.71
N LEU A 147 -9.97 -19.38 -2.16
CA LEU A 147 -10.01 -20.84 -2.15
C LEU A 147 -10.89 -21.34 -3.30
N ILE A 148 -10.29 -22.12 -4.20
CA ILE A 148 -10.94 -22.80 -5.32
C ILE A 148 -11.09 -24.26 -4.93
N GLN A 149 -12.34 -24.72 -4.75
CA GLN A 149 -12.60 -26.04 -4.20
C GLN A 149 -13.32 -26.97 -5.18
N GLY A 150 -12.72 -28.13 -5.39
CA GLY A 150 -13.29 -29.23 -6.15
C GLY A 150 -13.57 -28.92 -7.62
N ASP A 151 -14.23 -29.87 -8.26
CA ASP A 151 -14.54 -29.83 -9.67
C ASP A 151 -15.87 -29.10 -9.95
N LYS A 152 -15.90 -27.79 -9.69
CA LYS A 152 -17.10 -26.96 -9.92
C LYS A 152 -16.74 -25.61 -10.51
N PRO A 153 -17.59 -25.06 -11.40
CA PRO A 153 -17.40 -23.71 -11.89
C PRO A 153 -17.55 -22.71 -10.74
N GLN A 154 -16.57 -21.83 -10.60
CA GLN A 154 -16.50 -20.86 -9.50
C GLN A 154 -16.12 -19.50 -10.05
N LEU A 155 -16.81 -18.45 -9.58
CA LEU A 155 -16.49 -17.06 -9.89
C LEU A 155 -16.18 -16.33 -8.59
N MET A 156 -14.92 -15.96 -8.42
CA MET A 156 -14.43 -15.20 -7.30
C MET A 156 -14.41 -13.72 -7.68
N ASN A 157 -15.31 -12.96 -7.06
CA ASN A 157 -15.46 -11.54 -7.35
C ASN A 157 -14.63 -10.68 -6.40
N TRP A 158 -13.85 -9.78 -6.98
CA TRP A 158 -13.13 -8.72 -6.29
C TRP A 158 -13.39 -7.38 -6.95
N GLU A 159 -14.68 -7.11 -7.22
CA GLU A 159 -15.12 -5.94 -7.99
C GLU A 159 -14.66 -4.62 -7.38
N LYS A 160 -14.55 -4.55 -6.05
CA LYS A 160 -13.96 -3.40 -5.36
C LYS A 160 -12.61 -3.01 -5.93
N TYR A 161 -11.77 -3.96 -6.32
CA TYR A 161 -10.47 -3.68 -6.91
C TYR A 161 -10.43 -3.89 -8.42
N GLY A 162 -11.56 -4.16 -9.08
CA GLY A 162 -11.63 -4.32 -10.53
C GLY A 162 -11.17 -5.69 -11.06
N LEU A 163 -11.15 -6.74 -10.23
CA LEU A 163 -10.77 -8.10 -10.65
C LEU A 163 -11.89 -9.12 -10.42
N ARG A 164 -12.07 -10.04 -11.36
CA ARG A 164 -12.82 -11.28 -11.15
C ARG A 164 -12.01 -12.46 -11.65
N ILE A 165 -12.12 -13.58 -10.94
CA ILE A 165 -11.42 -14.81 -11.26
C ILE A 165 -12.45 -15.90 -11.52
N GLY A 166 -12.48 -16.41 -12.75
CA GLY A 166 -13.34 -17.51 -13.17
C GLY A 166 -12.56 -18.82 -13.26
N VAL A 167 -13.12 -19.87 -12.67
CA VAL A 167 -12.64 -21.25 -12.78
C VAL A 167 -13.72 -22.07 -13.47
N GLN A 168 -13.33 -22.82 -14.50
CA GLN A 168 -14.26 -23.68 -15.24
C GLN A 168 -14.39 -25.05 -14.58
N GLU A 169 -15.49 -25.74 -14.85
CA GLU A 169 -15.61 -27.17 -14.56
C GLU A 169 -14.52 -27.97 -15.29
N GLY A 170 -13.97 -28.99 -14.65
CA GLY A 170 -12.83 -29.79 -15.05
C GLY A 170 -11.47 -29.15 -14.75
N SER A 171 -11.40 -28.06 -13.98
CA SER A 171 -10.13 -27.40 -13.63
C SER A 171 -9.39 -28.10 -12.48
N LEU A 172 -10.11 -28.87 -11.66
CA LEU A 172 -9.62 -29.58 -10.48
C LEU A 172 -10.29 -30.94 -10.34
N LEU A 173 -9.66 -31.86 -9.61
CA LEU A 173 -10.33 -33.07 -9.16
C LEU A 173 -11.31 -32.73 -8.02
N SER A 174 -12.37 -33.54 -7.85
CA SER A 174 -13.44 -33.25 -6.89
C SER A 174 -13.00 -33.08 -5.43
N SER A 175 -11.86 -33.67 -5.04
CA SER A 175 -11.29 -33.60 -3.69
C SER A 175 -10.19 -32.55 -3.52
N GLU A 176 -9.84 -31.83 -4.59
CA GLU A 176 -8.73 -30.89 -4.57
C GLU A 176 -9.16 -29.49 -4.14
N THR A 177 -8.27 -28.78 -3.45
CA THR A 177 -8.40 -27.35 -3.20
C THR A 177 -7.15 -26.64 -3.72
N VAL A 178 -7.34 -25.48 -4.34
CA VAL A 178 -6.27 -24.58 -4.81
C VAL A 178 -6.48 -23.21 -4.22
N GLU A 179 -5.39 -22.58 -3.84
CA GLU A 179 -5.39 -21.20 -3.41
C GLU A 179 -4.94 -20.31 -4.56
N ALA A 180 -5.72 -19.28 -4.85
CA ALA A 180 -5.33 -18.20 -5.73
C ALA A 180 -4.96 -16.98 -4.89
N ALA A 181 -3.66 -16.69 -4.79
CA ALA A 181 -3.18 -15.49 -4.13
C ALA A 181 -3.13 -14.34 -5.15
N VAL A 182 -3.68 -13.20 -4.77
CA VAL A 182 -3.83 -12.03 -5.64
C VAL A 182 -3.39 -10.79 -4.91
N VAL A 183 -2.62 -9.94 -5.59
CA VAL A 183 -2.27 -8.60 -5.11
C VAL A 183 -2.73 -7.57 -6.11
N ALA A 184 -3.47 -6.56 -5.65
CA ALA A 184 -3.73 -5.36 -6.42
C ALA A 184 -2.57 -4.37 -6.20
N LEU A 185 -1.88 -3.99 -7.27
CA LEU A 185 -0.77 -3.06 -7.25
C LEU A 185 -1.23 -1.70 -7.79
N VAL A 186 -0.91 -0.65 -7.05
CA VAL A 186 -1.24 0.74 -7.41
C VAL A 186 -0.03 1.52 -7.90
N GLY A 187 1.16 0.95 -7.72
CA GLY A 187 2.41 1.51 -8.19
C GLY A 187 3.54 0.49 -8.16
N GLY A 188 4.61 0.80 -8.88
CA GLY A 188 5.81 -0.03 -8.95
C GLY A 188 6.71 0.37 -10.11
N GLN A 189 7.91 -0.20 -10.16
CA GLN A 189 8.82 0.02 -11.30
C GLN A 189 8.38 -0.83 -12.50
N PHE A 190 7.35 -0.38 -13.21
CA PHE A 190 6.81 -1.07 -14.38
C PHE A 190 7.29 -0.42 -15.67
N GLU A 191 7.77 -1.22 -16.61
CA GLU A 191 8.11 -0.78 -17.96
C GLU A 191 7.20 -1.50 -18.96
N PHE A 192 6.31 -0.73 -19.59
CA PHE A 192 5.40 -1.22 -20.61
C PHE A 192 5.99 -1.04 -22.02
N PRO A 193 5.52 -1.79 -23.02
CA PRO A 193 5.94 -1.59 -24.41
C PRO A 193 5.81 -0.12 -24.85
N PRO A 194 6.62 0.36 -25.81
CA PRO A 194 6.53 1.72 -26.31
C PRO A 194 5.14 2.06 -26.87
N ASN A 195 4.76 3.35 -26.85
CA ASN A 195 3.48 3.86 -27.34
C ASN A 195 2.23 3.28 -26.65
N THR A 196 2.37 2.89 -25.39
CA THR A 196 1.28 2.33 -24.60
C THR A 196 0.76 3.27 -23.54
N VAL A 197 -0.50 3.08 -23.18
CA VAL A 197 -1.18 3.76 -22.08
C VAL A 197 -1.70 2.68 -21.14
N LEU A 198 -1.29 2.69 -19.88
CA LEU A 198 -1.82 1.75 -18.88
C LEU A 198 -3.26 2.16 -18.52
N VAL A 199 -4.23 1.27 -18.75
CA VAL A 199 -5.67 1.57 -18.61
C VAL A 199 -6.36 0.71 -17.55
N SER A 200 -5.62 -0.08 -16.79
CA SER A 200 -6.12 -0.85 -15.64
C SER A 200 -5.18 -0.72 -14.43
N ALA A 201 -5.57 -1.31 -13.30
CA ALA A 201 -4.61 -1.68 -12.26
C ALA A 201 -3.66 -2.79 -12.76
N VAL A 202 -2.55 -2.98 -12.05
CA VAL A 202 -1.66 -4.14 -12.23
C VAL A 202 -1.98 -5.15 -11.14
N TYR A 203 -2.13 -6.43 -11.48
CA TYR A 203 -2.33 -7.49 -10.50
C TYR A 203 -1.20 -8.48 -10.55
N ALA A 204 -0.73 -8.88 -9.38
CA ALA A 204 0.01 -10.12 -9.24
C ALA A 204 -0.98 -11.24 -8.98
N VAL A 205 -0.91 -12.31 -9.77
CA VAL A 205 -1.72 -13.52 -9.54
C VAL A 205 -0.80 -14.71 -9.40
N SER A 206 -1.05 -15.50 -8.36
CA SER A 206 -0.34 -16.71 -7.95
C SER A 206 -1.35 -17.84 -7.77
N LEU A 207 -0.98 -19.07 -8.13
CA LEU A 207 -1.78 -20.26 -7.86
C LEU A 207 -0.96 -21.27 -7.08
N SER A 208 -1.50 -21.75 -5.97
CA SER A 208 -0.81 -22.73 -5.15
C SER A 208 -0.58 -24.05 -5.87
N LYS A 209 -1.40 -24.35 -6.89
CA LYS A 209 -1.06 -25.36 -7.89
C LYS A 209 -1.60 -25.13 -9.30
N PRO A 210 -0.93 -25.67 -10.34
CA PRO A 210 -1.43 -25.63 -11.70
C PRO A 210 -2.83 -26.24 -11.79
N LEU A 211 -3.72 -25.52 -12.45
CA LEU A 211 -5.04 -26.02 -12.80
C LEU A 211 -4.98 -26.85 -14.09
N LEU A 212 -5.86 -27.84 -14.21
CA LEU A 212 -6.00 -28.65 -15.43
C LEU A 212 -6.40 -27.76 -16.61
N LYS A 213 -7.33 -26.84 -16.38
CA LYS A 213 -7.76 -25.79 -17.32
C LYS A 213 -7.21 -24.42 -16.92
N ARG A 214 -7.24 -23.47 -17.85
CA ARG A 214 -6.74 -22.11 -17.59
C ARG A 214 -7.70 -21.35 -16.68
N LEU A 215 -7.15 -20.52 -15.80
CA LEU A 215 -7.89 -19.56 -15.00
C LEU A 215 -8.32 -18.40 -15.88
N LYS A 216 -9.60 -17.99 -15.81
CA LYS A 216 -10.10 -16.80 -16.50
C LYS A 216 -9.94 -15.59 -15.60
N LEU A 217 -9.07 -14.66 -15.96
CA LEU A 217 -8.89 -13.39 -15.27
C LEU A 217 -9.69 -12.31 -15.99
N GLU A 218 -10.68 -11.72 -15.31
CA GLU A 218 -11.43 -10.57 -15.82
C GLU A 218 -10.96 -9.30 -15.11
N ILE A 219 -10.41 -8.36 -15.87
CA ILE A 219 -9.81 -7.13 -15.35
C ILE A 219 -10.57 -5.92 -15.87
N GLN A 220 -10.91 -5.02 -14.96
CA GLN A 220 -11.56 -3.76 -15.26
C GLN A 220 -10.57 -2.76 -15.88
N HIS A 221 -11.01 -2.04 -16.91
CA HIS A 221 -10.27 -0.93 -17.52
C HIS A 221 -11.04 0.39 -17.44
N CYS A 222 -10.32 1.51 -17.48
CA CYS A 222 -10.87 2.86 -17.39
C CYS A 222 -11.27 3.48 -18.75
N ILE A 223 -11.22 2.71 -19.84
CA ILE A 223 -11.67 3.17 -21.16
C ILE A 223 -13.19 3.04 -21.30
N ASP A 224 -13.84 4.15 -21.61
CA ASP A 224 -15.27 4.16 -21.96
C ASP A 224 -15.46 3.78 -23.44
N LEU A 225 -15.93 2.56 -23.64
CA LEU A 225 -16.25 1.99 -24.96
C LEU A 225 -17.68 2.32 -25.40
N THR A 226 -18.49 2.96 -24.56
CA THR A 226 -19.88 3.30 -24.87
C THR A 226 -19.94 4.23 -26.07
N GLY A 227 -20.59 3.78 -27.14
CA GLY A 227 -20.69 4.53 -28.40
C GLY A 227 -19.40 4.56 -29.24
N ARG A 228 -18.31 3.92 -28.80
CA ARG A 228 -17.05 3.75 -29.55
C ARG A 228 -16.46 2.33 -29.35
N PRO A 229 -17.18 1.28 -29.78
CA PRO A 229 -16.76 -0.11 -29.58
C PRO A 229 -15.48 -0.46 -30.35
N ASP A 230 -15.16 0.29 -31.39
CA ASP A 230 -13.94 0.18 -32.18
C ASP A 230 -12.66 0.41 -31.35
N LEU A 231 -12.76 1.14 -30.23
CA LEU A 231 -11.60 1.35 -29.35
C LEU A 231 -11.15 0.07 -28.65
N ALA A 232 -12.01 -0.95 -28.55
CA ALA A 232 -11.67 -2.24 -27.94
C ALA A 232 -10.52 -2.95 -28.66
N GLN A 233 -10.38 -2.75 -29.98
CA GLN A 233 -9.30 -3.38 -30.78
C GLN A 233 -7.90 -2.87 -30.43
N TYR A 234 -7.82 -1.74 -29.72
CA TYR A 234 -6.58 -1.13 -29.28
C TYR A 234 -6.19 -1.53 -27.86
N LEU A 235 -7.06 -2.25 -27.15
CA LEU A 235 -6.78 -2.81 -25.84
C LEU A 235 -6.05 -4.13 -26.01
N LYS A 236 -4.96 -4.31 -25.25
CA LYS A 236 -4.20 -5.55 -25.19
C LYS A 236 -3.81 -5.85 -23.75
N PHE A 237 -3.76 -7.13 -23.41
CA PHE A 237 -3.18 -7.56 -22.15
C PHE A 237 -1.65 -7.46 -22.21
N ALA A 238 -1.07 -6.94 -21.14
CA ALA A 238 0.37 -6.90 -20.93
C ALA A 238 0.70 -7.73 -19.69
N ILE A 239 1.74 -8.54 -19.78
CA ILE A 239 2.16 -9.47 -18.73
C ILE A 239 3.65 -9.35 -18.47
N ALA A 240 4.05 -9.41 -17.20
CA ALA A 240 5.44 -9.53 -16.77
C ALA A 240 5.61 -10.73 -15.80
N PRO A 241 6.76 -11.39 -15.80
CA PRO A 241 7.08 -12.38 -14.77
C PRO A 241 7.17 -11.71 -13.40
N MET A 242 6.70 -12.41 -12.37
CA MET A 242 6.81 -11.97 -10.96
C MET A 242 8.27 -11.94 -10.50
N SER A 243 9.07 -12.88 -11.00
CA SER A 243 10.51 -12.96 -10.78
C SER A 243 11.25 -12.23 -11.90
N THR A 244 11.64 -10.98 -11.66
CA THR A 244 12.59 -10.26 -12.52
C THR A 244 13.94 -10.16 -11.80
N PRO A 245 15.08 -10.52 -12.43
CA PRO A 245 16.40 -10.47 -11.79
C PRO A 245 16.81 -9.05 -11.40
N SER A 246 16.23 -8.04 -12.05
CA SER A 246 16.40 -6.63 -11.72
C SER A 246 15.15 -5.84 -12.12
N LEU A 247 14.93 -4.70 -11.46
CA LEU A 247 13.90 -3.75 -11.84
C LEU A 247 14.36 -2.92 -13.05
N PRO A 248 13.44 -2.47 -13.92
CA PRO A 248 11.98 -2.55 -13.82
C PRO A 248 11.36 -3.89 -14.27
N TYR A 249 10.11 -4.16 -13.88
CA TYR A 249 9.31 -5.26 -14.42
C TYR A 249 8.99 -4.98 -15.88
N LEU A 250 9.56 -5.80 -16.77
CA LEU A 250 9.40 -5.67 -18.21
C LEU A 250 8.11 -6.36 -18.68
N PHE A 251 7.08 -5.56 -18.96
CA PHE A 251 5.82 -6.04 -19.51
C PHE A 251 5.92 -6.29 -21.01
N LYS A 252 5.31 -7.39 -21.44
CA LYS A 252 5.17 -7.76 -22.84
C LYS A 252 3.71 -7.99 -23.18
N PHE A 253 3.32 -7.61 -24.39
CA PHE A 253 1.99 -7.98 -24.89
C PHE A 253 1.89 -9.49 -25.04
N VAL A 254 0.71 -10.00 -24.70
CA VAL A 254 0.37 -11.40 -24.91
C VAL A 254 -0.73 -11.52 -25.95
N GLU A 255 -0.63 -12.55 -26.77
CA GLU A 255 -1.69 -12.89 -27.72
C GLU A 255 -2.89 -13.50 -26.99
N GLY A 256 -4.08 -13.15 -27.47
CA GLY A 256 -5.34 -13.55 -26.86
C GLY A 256 -5.89 -12.53 -25.87
N GLY A 257 -6.93 -12.93 -25.17
CA GLY A 257 -7.76 -12.05 -24.37
C GLY A 257 -8.82 -11.34 -25.20
N GLU A 258 -9.97 -11.09 -24.59
CA GLU A 258 -11.14 -10.53 -25.26
C GLU A 258 -11.67 -9.33 -24.47
N PHE A 259 -12.12 -8.32 -25.21
CA PHE A 259 -12.72 -7.11 -24.66
C PHE A 259 -14.16 -7.01 -25.14
N SER A 260 -15.09 -6.88 -24.19
CA SER A 260 -16.49 -6.64 -24.54
C SER A 260 -16.65 -5.26 -25.18
N SER A 261 -17.42 -5.17 -26.26
CA SER A 261 -17.60 -3.93 -27.04
C SER A 261 -18.37 -2.83 -26.30
N ASN A 262 -18.96 -3.14 -25.14
CA ASN A 262 -19.79 -2.23 -24.35
C ASN A 262 -19.58 -2.37 -22.84
N GLY A 263 -18.53 -3.09 -22.41
CA GLY A 263 -18.27 -3.33 -20.99
C GLY A 263 -16.91 -2.78 -20.57
N GLY A 264 -16.78 -2.46 -19.29
CA GLY A 264 -15.53 -1.98 -18.70
C GLY A 264 -14.55 -3.08 -18.31
N TYR A 265 -14.72 -4.31 -18.80
CA TYR A 265 -13.89 -5.47 -18.46
C TYR A 265 -13.34 -6.13 -19.73
N GLY A 266 -12.06 -6.50 -19.69
CA GLY A 266 -11.48 -7.50 -20.57
C GLY A 266 -11.22 -8.79 -19.81
N PHE A 267 -11.13 -9.92 -20.50
CA PHE A 267 -10.70 -11.17 -19.87
C PHE A 267 -9.57 -11.86 -20.63
N ILE A 268 -8.74 -12.61 -19.89
CA ILE A 268 -7.67 -13.46 -20.44
C ILE A 268 -7.57 -14.77 -19.67
N GLU A 269 -7.17 -15.84 -20.35
CA GLU A 269 -6.96 -17.15 -19.75
C GLU A 269 -5.47 -17.42 -19.46
N ARG A 270 -5.12 -17.77 -18.22
CA ARG A 270 -3.73 -17.97 -17.77
C ARG A 270 -3.54 -19.21 -16.89
N LYS A 271 -2.29 -19.71 -16.83
CA LYS A 271 -1.88 -20.83 -15.96
C LYS A 271 -0.74 -20.47 -15.00
N ASP A 272 0.04 -19.44 -15.32
CA ASP A 272 1.29 -19.13 -14.62
C ASP A 272 1.17 -17.88 -13.75
N PHE A 273 2.04 -17.83 -12.74
CA PHE A 273 2.24 -16.69 -11.89
C PHE A 273 2.72 -15.50 -12.71
N CYS A 274 1.98 -14.40 -12.68
CA CYS A 274 2.34 -13.23 -13.46
C CYS A 274 1.77 -11.94 -12.90
N LEU A 275 2.47 -10.86 -13.24
CA LEU A 275 1.90 -9.53 -13.25
C LEU A 275 1.06 -9.37 -14.51
N VAL A 276 -0.17 -8.88 -14.38
CA VAL A 276 -1.10 -8.72 -15.50
C VAL A 276 -1.77 -7.35 -15.45
N SER A 277 -1.92 -6.72 -16.62
CA SER A 277 -2.63 -5.48 -16.81
C SER A 277 -3.21 -5.35 -18.22
N ILE A 278 -4.00 -4.31 -18.45
CA ILE A 278 -4.52 -3.92 -19.75
C ILE A 278 -3.88 -2.59 -20.16
N CYS A 279 -3.35 -2.56 -21.38
CA CYS A 279 -2.78 -1.38 -22.00
C CYS A 279 -3.54 -1.05 -23.28
N GLY A 280 -3.71 0.24 -23.54
CA GLY A 280 -4.09 0.77 -24.84
C GLY A 280 -2.85 0.98 -25.71
N CYS A 281 -2.89 0.57 -26.97
CA CYS A 281 -1.78 0.68 -27.91
C CYS A 281 -2.26 1.01 -29.33
N ASP A 282 -1.37 1.56 -30.14
CA ASP A 282 -1.60 1.70 -31.57
C ASP A 282 -1.70 0.30 -32.22
N GLY A 283 -2.87 0.02 -32.79
CA GLY A 283 -3.18 -1.26 -33.43
C GLY A 283 -2.29 -1.54 -34.63
N GLY A 284 -1.08 -2.08 -34.39
CA GLY A 284 -0.42 -2.98 -35.34
C GLY A 284 -1.23 -4.27 -35.36
N GLY A 285 -1.95 -4.48 -36.47
CA GLY A 285 -2.98 -5.51 -36.63
C GLY A 285 -2.56 -6.92 -36.22
N GLY A 286 -3.54 -7.68 -35.74
CA GLY A 286 -3.41 -9.12 -35.60
C GLY A 286 -3.32 -9.80 -36.97
N GLY A 287 -2.52 -10.88 -37.01
CA GLY A 287 -2.58 -11.92 -38.02
C GLY A 287 -1.51 -11.86 -39.11
N GLY A 288 -0.57 -12.82 -39.08
CA GLY A 288 0.12 -13.25 -40.29
C GLY A 288 1.59 -13.65 -40.17
N SER A 289 1.79 -14.97 -40.05
CA SER A 289 2.86 -15.77 -40.67
C SER A 289 4.33 -15.45 -40.36
N THR A 290 4.98 -16.49 -39.85
CA THR A 290 6.39 -16.84 -40.07
C THR A 290 6.96 -16.32 -41.38
N ASN A 291 8.15 -15.73 -41.32
CA ASN A 291 9.22 -16.06 -42.25
C ASN A 291 10.60 -15.90 -41.60
N SER A 292 11.27 -17.03 -41.56
CA SER A 292 12.70 -17.22 -41.33
C SER A 292 13.54 -16.50 -42.39
N SER A 293 14.85 -16.43 -42.12
CA SER A 293 15.95 -15.97 -42.99
C SER A 293 16.11 -14.45 -43.04
N SER A 294 17.30 -13.86 -43.06
CA SER A 294 18.69 -14.29 -42.96
C SER A 294 19.48 -12.98 -42.96
N GLY A 295 20.66 -12.96 -42.33
CA GLY A 295 21.44 -11.74 -42.17
C GLY A 295 21.77 -11.03 -43.48
N VAL A 296 22.12 -9.75 -43.35
CA VAL A 296 23.16 -9.01 -44.10
C VAL A 296 23.24 -7.63 -43.44
N SER A 297 24.44 -7.26 -42.96
CA SER A 297 24.78 -5.89 -42.55
C SER A 297 24.69 -4.92 -43.74
N PRO A 298 24.63 -3.61 -43.48
CA PRO A 298 25.65 -2.78 -44.13
C PRO A 298 26.24 -1.67 -43.26
N ASN A 299 27.52 -1.44 -43.54
CA ASN A 299 28.33 -0.30 -43.12
C ASN A 299 27.97 0.98 -43.90
N LEU A 300 28.04 2.10 -43.18
CA LEU A 300 28.65 3.41 -43.49
C LEU A 300 28.76 3.91 -44.95
N ALA A 301 28.14 5.07 -45.20
CA ALA A 301 28.64 6.29 -45.85
C ALA A 301 27.42 7.24 -46.00
N GLY A 302 27.38 8.52 -45.65
CA GLY A 302 28.38 9.59 -45.73
C GLY A 302 27.85 10.63 -46.73
N ASN A 303 27.33 11.78 -46.25
CA ASN A 303 27.61 13.14 -46.77
C ASN A 303 26.65 14.23 -46.23
N ASP A 304 27.28 15.36 -45.91
CA ASP A 304 26.79 16.64 -45.41
C ASP A 304 25.83 17.41 -46.34
N ALA A 305 24.91 18.19 -45.74
CA ALA A 305 24.80 19.66 -45.94
C ALA A 305 23.63 20.25 -45.11
N SER A 306 23.93 21.29 -44.32
CA SER A 306 22.99 22.12 -43.53
C SER A 306 22.62 23.43 -44.30
N PRO A 307 21.94 24.44 -43.70
CA PRO A 307 20.48 24.60 -43.60
C PRO A 307 19.97 25.97 -44.13
N GLN A 308 18.71 26.13 -44.59
CA GLN A 308 18.01 27.45 -44.60
C GLN A 308 16.47 27.33 -44.52
N ASP A 309 15.89 28.10 -43.59
CA ASP A 309 14.46 28.37 -43.29
C ASP A 309 13.79 29.33 -44.31
N PRO A 310 12.58 29.88 -44.07
CA PRO A 310 11.23 29.27 -43.96
C PRO A 310 10.25 29.94 -44.98
N VAL A 311 8.96 29.56 -44.99
CA VAL A 311 7.75 30.43 -45.14
C VAL A 311 6.54 29.69 -45.74
N SER A 312 5.49 29.65 -44.90
CA SER A 312 4.04 29.78 -45.13
C SER A 312 3.21 28.79 -45.98
N GLN A 313 2.43 28.02 -45.22
CA GLN A 313 0.95 27.98 -45.18
C GLN A 313 0.12 27.36 -46.32
N GLN A 314 -0.83 26.56 -45.80
CA GLN A 314 -2.11 26.10 -46.35
C GLN A 314 -2.07 24.92 -47.32
N GLN A 315 -2.32 23.72 -46.77
CA GLN A 315 -3.17 22.76 -47.46
C GLN A 315 -3.90 21.83 -46.50
N ALA A 316 -5.24 21.92 -46.63
CA ALA A 316 -6.24 20.86 -46.56
C ALA A 316 -6.27 19.92 -45.34
N GLU A 317 -7.42 19.94 -44.68
CA GLU A 317 -7.99 18.85 -43.90
C GLU A 317 -7.90 17.51 -44.66
N SER A 318 -6.84 16.75 -44.39
CA SER A 318 -6.79 15.31 -44.65
C SER A 318 -6.98 14.61 -43.32
N ALA A 319 -8.02 13.76 -43.23
CA ALA A 319 -8.36 12.93 -42.09
C ALA A 319 -7.12 12.38 -41.37
N SER A 320 -6.70 13.05 -40.28
CA SER A 320 -5.46 12.70 -39.63
C SER A 320 -5.68 11.48 -38.75
N THR A 321 -4.94 10.42 -39.07
CA THR A 321 -4.44 9.39 -38.14
C THR A 321 -3.86 10.05 -36.88
N GLY A 322 -4.74 10.50 -35.99
CA GLY A 322 -4.37 11.08 -34.71
C GLY A 322 -3.93 9.94 -33.81
N SER A 323 -2.61 9.72 -33.72
CA SER A 323 -1.93 8.71 -32.89
C SER A 323 -2.84 8.07 -31.83
N ILE A 324 -3.23 6.82 -32.03
CA ILE A 324 -4.19 6.05 -31.21
C ILE A 324 -4.06 6.25 -29.69
N PRO A 325 -2.85 6.41 -29.09
CA PRO A 325 -2.71 6.81 -27.69
C PRO A 325 -3.52 8.05 -27.29
N LYS A 326 -3.65 9.04 -28.17
CA LYS A 326 -4.45 10.26 -27.94
C LYS A 326 -5.95 9.97 -27.93
N GLU A 327 -6.43 9.05 -28.75
CA GLU A 327 -7.85 8.67 -28.75
C GLU A 327 -8.20 7.85 -27.50
N ILE A 328 -7.31 6.95 -27.09
CA ILE A 328 -7.43 6.20 -25.84
C ILE A 328 -7.42 7.16 -24.64
N LEU A 329 -6.51 8.14 -24.61
CA LEU A 329 -6.46 9.17 -23.57
C LEU A 329 -7.73 10.03 -23.52
N LYS A 330 -8.35 10.33 -24.67
CA LYS A 330 -9.68 11.01 -24.71
C LYS A 330 -10.82 10.13 -24.22
N ALA A 331 -10.71 8.81 -24.38
CA ALA A 331 -11.69 7.83 -23.90
C ALA A 331 -11.48 7.39 -22.45
N THR A 332 -10.39 7.82 -21.82
CA THR A 332 -10.05 7.48 -20.45
C THR A 332 -10.95 8.22 -19.46
N THR A 333 -11.56 7.45 -18.57
CA THR A 333 -12.34 7.96 -17.43
C THR A 333 -11.45 8.05 -16.19
N TYR A 334 -11.46 9.21 -15.54
CA TYR A 334 -10.73 9.49 -14.32
C TYR A 334 -11.68 9.60 -13.14
N ALA A 335 -11.20 9.23 -11.95
CA ALA A 335 -11.88 9.45 -10.69
C ALA A 335 -11.29 10.68 -9.99
N GLY A 336 -12.15 11.64 -9.66
CA GLY A 336 -11.81 12.78 -8.80
C GLY A 336 -12.46 12.64 -7.43
N LEU A 337 -11.75 13.06 -6.39
CA LEU A 337 -12.24 13.05 -5.02
C LEU A 337 -11.87 14.36 -4.33
N VAL A 338 -12.82 14.89 -3.55
CA VAL A 338 -12.56 15.97 -2.59
C VAL A 338 -12.46 15.35 -1.20
N TYR A 339 -11.42 15.69 -0.45
CA TYR A 339 -11.33 15.36 0.97
C TYR A 339 -10.90 16.58 1.79
N TYR A 340 -11.14 16.49 3.08
CA TYR A 340 -11.14 17.62 4.00
C TYR A 340 -10.26 17.32 5.20
N GLU A 341 -9.39 18.26 5.56
CA GLU A 341 -8.57 18.18 6.77
C GLU A 341 -8.77 19.42 7.63
N GLU A 342 -8.86 19.22 8.94
CA GLU A 342 -8.95 20.33 9.89
C GLU A 342 -7.56 20.73 10.36
N LYS A 343 -7.18 21.99 10.15
CA LYS A 343 -5.88 22.54 10.56
C LYS A 343 -6.05 23.80 11.39
N GLY A 344 -6.28 23.63 12.70
CA GLY A 344 -6.43 24.76 13.61
C GLY A 344 -7.70 25.55 13.31
N VAL A 345 -7.59 26.81 12.87
CA VAL A 345 -8.73 27.67 12.45
C VAL A 345 -9.06 27.54 10.96
N GLU A 346 -8.23 26.83 10.22
CA GLU A 346 -8.34 26.63 8.78
C GLU A 346 -8.93 25.27 8.46
N ASP A 347 -9.78 25.27 7.45
CA ASP A 347 -10.33 24.08 6.83
C ASP A 347 -9.58 23.85 5.51
N GLN A 348 -8.77 22.80 5.43
CA GLN A 348 -8.08 22.44 4.20
C GLN A 348 -8.98 21.54 3.36
N VAL A 349 -9.13 21.90 2.09
CA VAL A 349 -9.87 21.13 1.09
C VAL A 349 -8.89 20.73 0.01
N ILE A 350 -8.80 19.43 -0.22
CA ILE A 350 -7.93 18.86 -1.23
C ILE A 350 -8.80 18.21 -2.29
N PHE A 351 -8.68 18.67 -3.52
CA PHE A 351 -9.20 17.96 -4.68
C PHE A 351 -8.07 17.23 -5.37
N THR A 352 -8.26 15.95 -5.66
CA THR A 352 -7.26 15.11 -6.32
C THR A 352 -7.93 14.18 -7.31
N ALA A 353 -7.17 13.69 -8.30
CA ALA A 353 -7.68 12.80 -9.33
C ALA A 353 -6.69 11.70 -9.69
N ALA A 354 -7.22 10.53 -10.08
CA ALA A 354 -6.46 9.35 -10.48
C ALA A 354 -7.20 8.54 -11.54
N LYS A 355 -6.50 7.62 -12.22
CA LYS A 355 -7.11 6.62 -13.12
C LYS A 355 -7.88 5.51 -12.38
N ASN A 356 -7.53 5.28 -11.11
CA ASN A 356 -8.11 4.23 -10.27
C ASN A 356 -8.56 4.86 -8.94
N LEU A 357 -9.85 4.76 -8.63
CA LEU A 357 -10.43 5.32 -7.41
C LEU A 357 -9.91 4.61 -6.15
N ASP A 358 -9.77 3.29 -6.18
CA ASP A 358 -9.31 2.52 -5.01
C ASP A 358 -7.86 2.84 -4.66
N ALA A 359 -7.01 3.03 -5.68
CA ALA A 359 -5.65 3.53 -5.48
C ALA A 359 -5.63 4.88 -4.75
N LEU A 360 -6.51 5.78 -5.17
CA LEU A 360 -6.67 7.10 -4.55
C LEU A 360 -7.21 6.99 -3.12
N LEU A 361 -8.18 6.11 -2.88
CA LEU A 361 -8.75 5.90 -1.55
C LEU A 361 -7.77 5.27 -0.57
N GLU A 362 -6.94 4.33 -1.00
CA GLU A 362 -5.88 3.73 -0.17
C GLU A 362 -4.79 4.73 0.17
N PHE A 363 -4.34 5.54 -0.81
CA PHE A 363 -3.42 6.65 -0.55
C PHE A 363 -3.94 7.58 0.55
N ILE A 364 -5.21 8.00 0.45
CA ILE A 364 -5.83 8.89 1.44
C ILE A 364 -5.98 8.19 2.79
N LYS A 365 -6.33 6.91 2.85
CA LYS A 365 -6.38 6.18 4.14
C LYS A 365 -5.03 6.13 4.82
N LYS A 366 -3.96 5.92 4.06
CA LYS A 366 -2.60 5.75 4.58
C LYS A 366 -2.01 7.09 5.03
N GLU A 367 -1.99 8.07 4.13
CA GLU A 367 -1.30 9.36 4.35
C GLU A 367 -2.20 10.41 5.02
N HIS A 368 -3.53 10.31 4.84
CA HIS A 368 -4.52 11.28 5.30
C HIS A 368 -5.65 10.61 6.10
N SER A 369 -5.27 9.71 7.03
CA SER A 369 -6.21 8.82 7.75
C SER A 369 -7.34 9.54 8.52
N LEU A 370 -7.12 10.80 8.92
CA LEU A 370 -8.08 11.63 9.64
C LEU A 370 -8.96 12.49 8.73
N ALA A 371 -8.76 12.44 7.41
CA ALA A 371 -9.50 13.27 6.48
C ALA A 371 -10.95 12.82 6.30
N GLU A 372 -11.87 13.78 6.31
CA GLU A 372 -13.27 13.54 5.91
C GLU A 372 -13.35 13.47 4.38
N LYS A 373 -13.91 12.38 3.85
CA LYS A 373 -13.99 12.14 2.41
C LYS A 373 -15.32 12.63 1.87
N GLY A 374 -15.26 13.51 0.87
CA GLY A 374 -16.41 13.91 0.08
C GLY A 374 -16.80 12.85 -0.97
N PRO A 375 -17.85 13.12 -1.75
CA PRO A 375 -18.26 12.23 -2.83
C PRO A 375 -17.20 12.20 -3.95
N HIS A 376 -16.96 11.03 -4.53
CA HIS A 376 -16.15 10.88 -5.74
C HIS A 376 -16.97 11.20 -7.00
N LYS A 377 -16.29 11.59 -8.07
CA LYS A 377 -16.88 11.87 -9.38
C LYS A 377 -16.03 11.27 -10.49
N TYR A 378 -16.67 10.66 -11.47
CA TYR A 378 -16.02 10.20 -12.69
C TYR A 378 -16.15 11.26 -13.78
N PHE A 379 -15.08 11.47 -14.55
CA PHE A 379 -15.06 12.45 -15.64
C PHE A 379 -14.04 12.06 -16.71
N ARG A 380 -14.20 12.63 -17.90
CA ARG A 380 -13.24 12.54 -19.02
C ARG A 380 -12.65 13.90 -19.29
N ILE A 381 -11.38 13.96 -19.71
CA ILE A 381 -10.69 15.20 -20.06
C ILE A 381 -10.90 15.44 -21.57
N ALA A 382 -11.34 16.63 -21.94
CA ALA A 382 -11.74 16.97 -23.32
C ALA A 382 -10.58 16.93 -24.31
N SER A 383 -9.35 17.17 -23.85
CA SER A 383 -8.13 17.13 -24.66
C SER A 383 -7.12 16.14 -24.06
N PRO A 384 -6.43 15.31 -24.87
CA PRO A 384 -5.47 14.31 -24.41
C PRO A 384 -4.11 14.89 -23.95
N SER A 385 -3.84 16.17 -24.27
CA SER A 385 -2.77 16.96 -23.64
C SER A 385 -3.34 17.94 -22.60
N GLY A 386 -4.59 17.72 -22.22
CA GLY A 386 -5.39 18.67 -21.46
C GLY A 386 -5.05 18.71 -19.99
N TYR A 387 -5.69 19.65 -19.34
CA TYR A 387 -5.76 19.78 -17.89
C TYR A 387 -7.22 19.99 -17.53
N ILE A 388 -7.54 19.69 -16.27
CA ILE A 388 -8.75 20.21 -15.66
C ILE A 388 -8.38 21.43 -14.83
N GLU A 389 -9.26 22.43 -14.81
CA GLU A 389 -9.06 23.65 -14.04
C GLU A 389 -10.26 23.91 -13.15
N LEU A 390 -10.00 24.10 -11.85
CA LEU A 390 -11.02 24.46 -10.88
C LEU A 390 -11.20 25.99 -10.92
N LYS A 391 -12.38 26.45 -11.34
CA LYS A 391 -12.68 27.87 -11.47
C LYS A 391 -13.28 28.46 -10.20
N PHE A 392 -12.49 29.33 -9.56
CA PHE A 392 -12.91 30.15 -8.43
C PHE A 392 -13.35 31.54 -8.92
N GLY A 393 -14.20 32.22 -8.14
CA GLY A 393 -14.71 33.56 -8.49
C GLY A 393 -15.95 33.57 -9.42
N THR A 394 -16.54 32.40 -9.69
CA THR A 394 -17.77 32.28 -10.48
C THR A 394 -19.01 32.69 -9.67
N ARG A 395 -20.10 33.07 -10.36
CA ARG A 395 -21.35 33.51 -9.72
C ARG A 395 -21.97 32.38 -8.90
N GLN A 396 -22.12 32.60 -7.60
CA GLN A 396 -22.68 31.61 -6.66
C GLN A 396 -24.20 31.77 -6.49
N LYS A 397 -24.89 30.64 -6.34
CA LYS A 397 -26.35 30.61 -6.06
C LYS A 397 -26.68 30.94 -4.60
N LYS A 398 -25.82 30.49 -3.68
CA LYS A 398 -25.96 30.73 -2.24
C LYS A 398 -24.95 31.79 -1.80
N SER A 399 -25.33 32.55 -0.77
CA SER A 399 -24.40 33.49 -0.14
C SER A 399 -23.26 32.72 0.52
N PHE A 400 -22.04 33.22 0.37
CA PHE A 400 -20.84 32.76 1.07
C PHE A 400 -20.23 33.91 1.89
N LYS A 401 -21.03 34.92 2.26
CA LYS A 401 -20.56 36.08 3.03
C LYS A 401 -19.82 35.61 4.28
N GLY A 402 -18.65 36.22 4.51
CA GLY A 402 -17.74 35.94 5.64
C GLY A 402 -16.92 34.67 5.50
N TRP A 403 -17.04 33.94 4.38
CA TRP A 403 -16.12 32.85 4.05
C TRP A 403 -15.06 33.34 3.07
N THR A 404 -13.80 33.04 3.37
CA THR A 404 -12.66 33.24 2.47
C THR A 404 -12.21 31.89 1.94
N ILE A 405 -12.03 31.78 0.62
CA ILE A 405 -11.69 30.54 -0.08
C ILE A 405 -10.47 30.85 -0.95
N GLU A 406 -9.34 30.24 -0.62
CA GLU A 406 -8.04 30.57 -1.21
C GLU A 406 -7.39 29.32 -1.80
N PRO A 407 -7.36 29.17 -3.15
CA PRO A 407 -6.55 28.14 -3.76
C PRO A 407 -5.07 28.48 -3.58
N HIS A 408 -4.24 27.47 -3.29
CA HIS A 408 -2.80 27.68 -3.05
C HIS A 408 -2.00 27.89 -4.34
N ILE A 409 -2.60 27.53 -5.48
CA ILE A 409 -1.99 27.63 -6.80
C ILE A 409 -3.02 28.24 -7.75
N GLU A 410 -2.63 29.29 -8.47
CA GLU A 410 -3.45 29.94 -9.49
C GLU A 410 -2.69 30.02 -10.83
N PRO A 411 -3.24 29.49 -11.94
CA PRO A 411 -4.52 28.79 -12.06
C PRO A 411 -4.51 27.39 -11.42
N CYS A 412 -5.62 27.02 -10.78
CA CYS A 412 -5.77 25.78 -10.04
C CYS A 412 -6.02 24.60 -10.99
N ARG A 413 -4.93 23.97 -11.47
CA ARG A 413 -4.94 22.98 -12.57
C ARG A 413 -4.38 21.62 -12.17
N LEU A 414 -5.01 20.55 -12.65
CA LEU A 414 -4.44 19.20 -12.68
C LEU A 414 -4.23 18.75 -14.12
N HIS A 415 -2.99 18.45 -14.49
CA HIS A 415 -2.66 17.98 -15.83
C HIS A 415 -2.94 16.49 -15.99
N GLN A 416 -3.49 16.10 -17.13
CA GLN A 416 -3.80 14.69 -17.43
C GLN A 416 -2.58 13.78 -17.32
N ARG A 417 -1.40 14.27 -17.74
CA ARG A 417 -0.14 13.53 -17.64
C ARG A 417 0.21 13.16 -16.20
N ASP A 418 -0.05 14.06 -15.24
CA ASP A 418 0.33 13.87 -13.85
C ASP A 418 -0.69 12.96 -13.15
N ILE A 419 -1.97 13.05 -13.53
CA ILE A 419 -3.02 12.11 -13.11
C ILE A 419 -2.71 10.69 -13.59
N HIS A 420 -2.15 10.55 -14.80
CA HIS A 420 -1.85 9.27 -15.40
C HIS A 420 -0.66 8.56 -14.75
N LYS A 421 0.38 9.33 -14.43
CA LYS A 421 1.63 8.84 -13.83
C LYS A 421 1.54 8.53 -12.34
N PHE A 422 0.45 8.90 -11.67
CA PHE A 422 0.26 8.54 -10.26
C PHE A 422 0.42 7.02 -10.06
N GLY A 423 1.38 6.65 -9.21
CA GLY A 423 1.83 5.27 -8.97
C GLY A 423 3.20 4.91 -9.58
N ASP A 424 3.76 5.76 -10.45
CA ASP A 424 5.09 5.55 -11.04
C ASP A 424 6.21 5.95 -10.05
N LYS A 425 7.45 5.50 -10.31
CA LYS A 425 8.64 5.71 -9.45
C LYS A 425 8.83 7.16 -8.97
N ASP A 426 8.69 8.12 -9.89
CA ASP A 426 8.88 9.54 -9.61
C ASP A 426 7.57 10.27 -9.26
N TYR A 427 6.45 9.55 -9.23
CA TYR A 427 5.08 10.09 -9.11
C TYR A 427 4.26 9.29 -8.10
N SER A 428 4.80 9.12 -6.89
CA SER A 428 4.15 8.40 -5.78
C SER A 428 2.97 9.16 -5.16
N LEU A 429 2.87 10.47 -5.40
CA LEU A 429 1.78 11.31 -4.88
C LEU A 429 0.78 11.64 -5.98
N PRO A 430 -0.53 11.55 -5.72
CA PRO A 430 -1.52 11.94 -6.71
C PRO A 430 -1.49 13.47 -6.87
N PRO A 431 -1.74 14.00 -8.08
CA PRO A 431 -1.77 15.43 -8.28
C PRO A 431 -2.97 16.02 -7.52
N SER A 432 -2.77 17.15 -6.86
CA SER A 432 -3.77 17.72 -5.97
C SER A 432 -3.84 19.24 -6.05
N CYS A 433 -5.05 19.75 -5.87
CA CYS A 433 -5.38 21.15 -5.71
C CYS A 433 -5.70 21.38 -4.23
N LEU A 434 -4.86 22.15 -3.55
CA LEU A 434 -5.07 22.53 -2.15
C LEU A 434 -5.79 23.88 -2.07
N ILE A 435 -6.85 23.93 -1.28
CA ILE A 435 -7.67 25.11 -1.05
C ILE A 435 -7.82 25.32 0.47
N SER A 436 -7.49 26.51 0.95
CA SER A 436 -7.76 26.92 2.32
C SER A 436 -9.11 27.61 2.43
N ILE A 437 -9.84 27.28 3.49
CA ILE A 437 -11.11 27.91 3.80
C ILE A 437 -11.06 28.49 5.20
N TYR A 438 -11.43 29.77 5.30
CA TYR A 438 -11.52 30.51 6.55
C TYR A 438 -12.93 31.04 6.74
N SER A 439 -13.43 30.99 7.98
CA SER A 439 -14.71 31.61 8.35
C SER A 439 -14.46 32.79 9.29
N SER A 440 -15.01 33.96 8.94
CA SER A 440 -15.10 35.10 9.86
C SER A 440 -16.23 34.90 10.88
N PRO A 441 -16.23 35.65 12.01
CA PRO A 441 -17.31 35.57 12.99
C PRO A 441 -18.71 35.89 12.44
N ASP A 442 -18.80 36.73 11.41
CA ASP A 442 -20.03 37.12 10.72
C ASP A 442 -20.39 36.22 9.53
N ALA A 443 -19.64 35.14 9.30
CA ALA A 443 -19.87 34.23 8.20
C ALA A 443 -21.24 33.54 8.27
N VAL A 444 -21.87 33.29 7.13
CA VAL A 444 -23.10 32.50 7.09
C VAL A 444 -22.88 31.10 7.68
N PRO A 445 -23.88 30.45 8.33
CA PRO A 445 -23.66 29.22 9.10
C PRO A 445 -23.10 28.05 8.30
N THR A 446 -23.40 27.97 7.02
CA THR A 446 -22.91 26.91 6.13
C THR A 446 -22.37 27.51 4.84
N LEU A 447 -21.19 27.06 4.45
CA LEU A 447 -20.63 27.26 3.13
C LEU A 447 -21.16 26.18 2.19
N HIS A 448 -21.64 26.61 1.03
CA HIS A 448 -21.99 25.71 -0.07
C HIS A 448 -21.57 26.39 -1.37
N TYR A 449 -20.31 26.17 -1.73
CA TYR A 449 -19.63 26.87 -2.83
C TYR A 449 -19.49 25.94 -4.03
N SER A 450 -20.01 26.38 -5.18
CA SER A 450 -19.88 25.66 -6.45
C SER A 450 -18.59 26.05 -7.17
N VAL A 451 -17.80 25.03 -7.53
CA VAL A 451 -16.56 25.15 -8.29
C VAL A 451 -16.74 24.42 -9.64
N PRO A 452 -17.05 25.16 -10.72
CA PRO A 452 -17.06 24.58 -12.05
C PRO A 452 -15.69 24.04 -12.43
N VAL A 453 -15.65 22.89 -13.09
CA VAL A 453 -14.42 22.28 -13.60
C VAL A 453 -14.39 22.49 -15.11
N GLU A 454 -13.38 23.19 -15.59
CA GLU A 454 -13.12 23.35 -17.03
C GLU A 454 -12.19 22.26 -17.54
N GLY A 455 -12.18 22.03 -18.85
CA GLY A 455 -11.32 21.03 -19.50
C GLY A 455 -11.86 19.59 -19.46
N VAL A 456 -13.03 19.38 -18.87
CA VAL A 456 -13.76 18.10 -18.89
C VAL A 456 -14.67 18.00 -20.12
N ALA A 457 -14.89 16.77 -20.60
CA ALA A 457 -15.76 16.50 -21.76
C ALA A 457 -17.25 16.74 -21.44
N ASP A 458 -17.65 16.38 -20.22
CA ASP A 458 -19.02 16.54 -19.71
C ASP A 458 -19.03 17.56 -18.58
N LEU A 459 -20.07 18.41 -18.51
CA LEU A 459 -20.18 19.46 -17.50
C LEU A 459 -20.04 18.90 -16.08
N LEU A 460 -18.98 19.32 -15.37
CA LEU A 460 -18.71 18.92 -14.00
C LEU A 460 -18.65 20.16 -13.10
N THR A 461 -19.30 20.08 -11.94
CA THR A 461 -19.23 21.10 -10.90
C THR A 461 -19.04 20.41 -9.56
N LEU A 462 -17.98 20.79 -8.86
CA LEU A 462 -17.70 20.34 -7.50
C LEU A 462 -18.40 21.27 -6.52
N TYR A 463 -18.82 20.72 -5.37
CA TYR A 463 -19.43 21.51 -4.30
C TYR A 463 -18.60 21.36 -3.05
N ILE A 464 -18.04 22.48 -2.59
CA ILE A 464 -17.37 22.58 -1.31
C ILE A 464 -18.43 22.88 -0.26
N HIS A 465 -18.54 22.00 0.74
CA HIS A 465 -19.48 22.17 1.83
C HIS A 465 -18.74 22.22 3.16
N ARG A 466 -18.93 23.29 3.94
CA ARG A 466 -18.38 23.44 5.30
C ARG A 466 -19.40 24.10 6.22
N SER A 467 -19.31 23.79 7.51
CA SER A 467 -20.14 24.42 8.54
C SER A 467 -19.27 25.36 9.38
N ARG A 468 -19.81 26.54 9.69
CA ARG A 468 -19.13 27.51 10.54
C ARG A 468 -18.94 26.90 11.92
N ARG A 469 -17.70 26.90 12.41
CA ARG A 469 -17.39 26.38 13.74
C ARG A 469 -18.03 27.29 14.79
N THR A 470 -18.92 26.75 15.62
CA THR A 470 -19.44 27.47 16.77
C THR A 470 -18.38 27.48 17.85
N ALA A 471 -17.77 28.64 18.12
CA ALA A 471 -17.14 28.86 19.42
C ALA A 471 -18.24 28.76 20.48
N TYR A 472 -18.08 27.88 21.47
CA TYR A 472 -18.97 27.82 22.62
C TYR A 472 -19.09 29.23 23.23
N PRO A 473 -20.29 29.82 23.34
CA PRO A 473 -20.44 31.06 24.08
C PRO A 473 -20.38 30.71 25.57
N ASN A 474 -19.36 31.21 26.27
CA ASN A 474 -19.46 31.37 27.71
C ASN A 474 -20.68 32.27 27.98
N ALA A 475 -21.75 31.68 28.50
CA ALA A 475 -22.94 32.41 28.90
C ALA A 475 -22.57 33.34 30.07
N VAL A 476 -22.33 34.61 29.75
CA VAL A 476 -22.35 35.69 30.73
C VAL A 476 -23.80 35.90 31.12
N ALA A 477 -24.18 35.47 32.32
CA ALA A 477 -25.43 35.87 32.95
C ALA A 477 -25.24 37.24 33.65
N PRO A 478 -26.28 38.09 33.72
CA PRO A 478 -26.17 39.45 34.22
C PRO A 478 -26.18 39.54 35.75
N ASN A 479 -25.54 40.61 36.23
CA ASN A 479 -25.35 41.06 37.60
C ASN A 479 -26.52 40.85 38.60
N GLY A 480 -26.15 40.41 39.81
CA GLY A 480 -26.88 40.61 41.06
C GLY A 480 -25.91 40.95 42.19
N ASN A 481 -26.13 42.09 42.84
CA ASN A 481 -25.28 42.81 43.80
C ASN A 481 -24.86 42.05 45.09
N GLY A 482 -23.70 42.43 45.63
CA GLY A 482 -23.39 42.31 47.07
C GLY A 482 -21.89 42.43 47.43
N ASN A 483 -21.43 43.67 47.70
CA ASN A 483 -20.55 44.20 48.77
C ASN A 483 -19.62 43.21 49.50
N ASP A 484 -18.37 43.44 49.94
CA ASP A 484 -17.47 44.59 50.14
C ASP A 484 -16.06 44.02 50.49
N GLU A 485 -14.99 44.81 50.29
CA GLU A 485 -13.62 44.76 50.86
C GLU A 485 -12.97 43.40 51.23
N THR A 486 -11.85 42.95 50.65
CA THR A 486 -10.46 43.45 50.88
C THR A 486 -9.46 42.67 50.01
N ILE A 487 -8.45 43.34 49.44
CA ILE A 487 -7.28 42.70 48.80
C ILE A 487 -6.18 42.49 49.85
N PRO A 488 -5.56 41.30 49.89
CA PRO A 488 -4.12 41.24 49.69
C PRO A 488 -3.71 40.15 48.68
N ALA A 489 -2.84 40.52 47.73
CA ALA A 489 -2.11 39.58 46.87
C ALA A 489 -0.68 39.38 47.43
N PRO A 490 0.11 38.38 47.00
CA PRO A 490 -0.23 37.14 46.31
C PRO A 490 0.40 35.90 47.00
N THR A 491 -0.34 34.79 47.08
CA THR A 491 0.29 33.47 47.26
C THR A 491 -0.20 32.56 46.14
N LYS A 492 0.77 32.15 45.30
CA LYS A 492 0.59 31.22 44.19
C LYS A 492 -0.23 29.99 44.62
N ARG A 493 -1.45 29.87 44.14
CA ARG A 493 -2.12 28.58 43.95
C ARG A 493 -2.62 28.51 42.51
N GLY A 494 -2.21 27.44 41.84
CA GLY A 494 -2.33 27.25 40.41
C GLY A 494 -3.77 27.37 39.95
N ARG A 495 -3.94 27.95 38.77
CA ARG A 495 -5.13 27.78 37.96
C ARG A 495 -5.33 26.28 37.75
N GLU A 496 -6.40 25.71 38.32
CA GLU A 496 -6.91 24.42 37.87
C GLU A 496 -7.36 24.60 36.42
N GLY A 497 -6.60 23.97 35.52
CA GLY A 497 -6.92 23.89 34.11
C GLY A 497 -8.16 23.04 33.91
N GLY A 498 -9.10 23.53 33.10
CA GLY A 498 -10.21 22.71 32.63
C GLY A 498 -9.68 21.45 31.94
N PHE A 499 -10.25 20.30 32.27
CA PHE A 499 -9.90 19.02 31.69
C PHE A 499 -10.25 19.01 30.19
N ASP A 500 -9.24 19.01 29.33
CA ASP A 500 -9.42 18.87 27.88
C ASP A 500 -9.45 17.38 27.49
N ILE A 501 -10.67 16.86 27.29
CA ILE A 501 -10.90 15.47 26.90
C ILE A 501 -10.23 15.10 25.56
N LYS A 502 -10.11 16.03 24.61
CA LYS A 502 -9.47 15.74 23.32
C LYS A 502 -7.97 15.52 23.52
N THR A 503 -7.35 16.38 24.34
CA THR A 503 -5.94 16.22 24.73
C THR A 503 -5.73 14.95 25.54
N ALA A 504 -6.65 14.58 26.44
CA ALA A 504 -6.58 13.34 27.21
C ALA A 504 -6.66 12.09 26.31
N LYS A 505 -7.65 12.00 25.41
CA LYS A 505 -7.76 10.91 24.42
C LYS A 505 -6.51 10.79 23.55
N LYS A 506 -5.94 11.91 23.12
CA LYS A 506 -4.70 11.95 22.32
C LYS A 506 -3.52 11.39 23.13
N LYS A 507 -3.35 11.81 24.39
CA LYS A 507 -2.29 11.33 25.28
C LYS A 507 -2.42 9.82 25.56
N ILE A 508 -3.63 9.30 25.79
CA ILE A 508 -3.90 7.87 25.97
C ILE A 508 -3.55 7.08 24.71
N LYS A 509 -4.02 7.54 23.53
CA LYS A 509 -3.70 6.92 22.23
C LYS A 509 -2.20 6.92 21.96
N GLN A 510 -1.52 8.01 22.26
CA GLN A 510 -0.08 8.14 22.09
C GLN A 510 0.68 7.12 22.94
N VAL A 511 0.29 6.94 24.22
CA VAL A 511 0.90 5.91 25.08
C VAL A 511 0.67 4.50 24.53
N MET A 512 -0.49 4.21 23.93
CA MET A 512 -0.73 2.89 23.30
C MET A 512 0.19 2.66 22.09
N ILE A 513 0.43 3.69 21.27
CA ILE A 513 1.28 3.62 20.07
C ILE A 513 2.77 3.50 20.45
N GLU A 514 3.26 4.35 21.35
CA GLU A 514 4.68 4.37 21.74
C GLU A 514 5.15 3.08 22.41
N ASN A 515 4.20 2.30 22.95
CA ASN A 515 4.47 1.07 23.68
C ASN A 515 3.91 -0.16 22.97
N HIS A 516 3.54 -0.01 21.70
CA HIS A 516 2.87 -1.03 20.92
C HIS A 516 3.69 -2.32 20.84
N SER A 517 4.96 -2.25 20.46
CA SER A 517 5.84 -3.42 20.35
C SER A 517 6.02 -4.15 21.69
N ASP A 518 6.19 -3.38 22.77
CA ASP A 518 6.37 -3.91 24.12
C ASP A 518 5.11 -4.62 24.61
N PHE A 519 3.94 -4.02 24.41
CA PHE A 519 2.67 -4.60 24.82
C PHE A 519 2.25 -5.76 23.94
N ALA A 520 2.44 -5.67 22.62
CA ALA A 520 2.16 -6.77 21.69
C ALA A 520 3.01 -8.01 22.04
N GLY A 521 4.31 -7.83 22.29
CA GLY A 521 5.20 -8.92 22.69
C GLY A 521 4.85 -9.51 24.06
N LEU A 522 4.50 -8.68 25.05
CA LEU A 522 4.14 -9.16 26.39
C LEU A 522 2.77 -9.84 26.45
N LEU A 523 1.83 -9.46 25.59
CA LEU A 523 0.49 -10.02 25.54
C LEU A 523 0.37 -11.22 24.58
N GLN A 524 1.33 -11.44 23.67
CA GLN A 524 1.27 -12.43 22.58
C GLN A 524 0.82 -13.83 23.03
N PHE A 525 1.34 -14.32 24.16
CA PHE A 525 1.05 -15.67 24.67
C PHE A 525 -0.20 -15.75 25.56
N SER A 526 -0.89 -14.63 25.79
CA SER A 526 -2.10 -14.54 26.63
C SER A 526 -3.22 -13.77 25.93
N LEU A 527 -3.13 -13.59 24.60
CA LEU A 527 -4.12 -12.85 23.81
C LEU A 527 -5.51 -13.48 23.90
N GLU A 528 -5.60 -14.81 23.97
CA GLU A 528 -6.87 -15.53 24.10
C GLU A 528 -7.53 -15.25 25.46
N ASP A 529 -6.77 -15.35 26.56
CA ASP A 529 -7.26 -15.04 27.91
C ASP A 529 -7.66 -13.57 28.06
N VAL A 530 -6.83 -12.66 27.52
CA VAL A 530 -7.10 -11.21 27.50
C VAL A 530 -8.35 -10.90 26.69
N ALA A 531 -8.51 -11.50 25.51
CA ALA A 531 -9.67 -11.29 24.67
C ALA A 531 -10.95 -11.83 25.32
N ASN A 532 -10.89 -12.97 25.99
CA ASN A 532 -12.01 -13.50 26.76
C ASN A 532 -12.45 -12.53 27.87
N LYS A 533 -11.50 -11.95 28.62
CA LYS A 533 -11.81 -10.95 29.65
C LYS A 533 -12.34 -9.64 29.08
N LEU A 534 -11.79 -9.15 27.97
CA LEU A 534 -12.29 -7.95 27.32
C LEU A 534 -13.66 -8.16 26.65
N PHE A 535 -13.99 -9.39 26.24
CA PHE A 535 -15.30 -9.74 25.73
C PHE A 535 -16.36 -9.79 26.85
N GLU A 536 -16.00 -10.33 28.02
CA GLU A 536 -16.87 -10.34 29.22
C GLU A 536 -17.31 -8.92 29.63
N VAL A 537 -16.41 -7.92 29.51
CA VAL A 537 -16.71 -6.51 29.78
C VAL A 537 -17.18 -5.72 28.54
N HIS A 538 -17.56 -6.40 27.46
CA HIS A 538 -18.10 -5.81 26.22
C HIS A 538 -17.20 -4.77 25.53
N MET A 539 -15.87 -4.86 25.72
CA MET A 539 -14.90 -3.97 25.08
C MET A 539 -14.49 -4.41 23.68
N ILE A 540 -14.69 -5.68 23.34
CA ILE A 540 -14.41 -6.23 22.00
C ILE A 540 -15.60 -7.05 21.47
N PRO A 541 -15.81 -7.10 20.14
CA PRO A 541 -16.87 -7.91 19.53
C PRO A 541 -16.47 -9.39 19.41
N PRO A 542 -17.43 -10.32 19.22
CA PRO A 542 -17.17 -11.77 19.14
C PRO A 542 -16.12 -12.15 18.09
N LYS A 543 -16.06 -11.41 16.97
CA LYS A 543 -15.08 -11.63 15.90
C LYS A 543 -13.63 -11.40 16.37
N VAL A 544 -13.41 -10.42 17.25
CA VAL A 544 -12.08 -10.10 17.81
C VAL A 544 -11.74 -11.06 18.95
N GLN A 545 -12.74 -11.58 19.68
CA GLN A 545 -12.54 -12.65 20.66
C GLN A 545 -12.06 -13.95 20.01
N GLN A 546 -12.64 -14.34 18.86
CA GLN A 546 -12.33 -15.60 18.18
C GLN A 546 -10.98 -15.61 17.45
N LEU A 547 -10.49 -14.45 17.03
CA LEU A 547 -9.21 -14.26 16.36
C LEU A 547 -8.48 -13.05 16.98
N PRO A 548 -7.99 -13.18 18.22
CA PRO A 548 -7.47 -12.05 18.96
C PRO A 548 -6.09 -11.67 18.46
N THR A 549 -5.94 -10.40 18.06
CA THR A 549 -4.64 -9.74 17.86
C THR A 549 -4.60 -8.51 18.75
N TYR A 550 -3.39 -8.13 19.19
CA TYR A 550 -3.23 -6.88 19.93
C TYR A 550 -3.72 -5.67 19.12
N ASP A 551 -3.52 -5.68 17.80
CA ASP A 551 -4.00 -4.63 16.89
C ASP A 551 -5.52 -4.53 16.85
N ALA A 552 -6.23 -5.67 16.76
CA ALA A 552 -7.69 -5.65 16.78
C ALA A 552 -8.23 -5.19 18.14
N ILE A 553 -7.64 -5.67 19.24
CA ILE A 553 -8.01 -5.29 20.61
C ILE A 553 -7.76 -3.78 20.85
N SER A 554 -6.58 -3.28 20.49
CA SER A 554 -6.22 -1.87 20.63
C SER A 554 -7.07 -0.97 19.73
N THR A 555 -7.40 -1.43 18.51
CA THR A 555 -8.31 -0.72 17.60
C THR A 555 -9.71 -0.61 18.19
N CYS A 556 -10.26 -1.68 18.79
CA CYS A 556 -11.54 -1.65 19.48
C CYS A 556 -11.52 -0.67 20.67
N PHE A 557 -10.48 -0.75 21.51
CA PHE A 557 -10.30 0.16 22.65
C PHE A 557 -10.26 1.63 22.21
N VAL A 558 -9.43 1.97 21.22
CA VAL A 558 -9.26 3.34 20.71
C VAL A 558 -10.50 3.85 19.97
N SER A 559 -11.18 2.98 19.22
CA SER A 559 -12.41 3.33 18.50
C SER A 559 -13.52 3.69 19.47
N MET A 560 -13.74 2.88 20.50
CA MET A 560 -14.74 3.17 21.54
C MET A 560 -14.36 4.43 22.32
N MET A 561 -13.08 4.58 22.70
CA MET A 561 -12.56 5.78 23.35
C MET A 561 -12.82 7.06 22.53
N SER A 562 -12.75 6.98 21.20
CA SER A 562 -12.97 8.13 20.32
C SER A 562 -14.39 8.71 20.45
N LEU A 563 -15.37 7.89 20.86
CA LEU A 563 -16.79 8.25 20.98
C LEU A 563 -17.17 8.86 22.34
N LEU A 564 -16.27 8.85 23.34
CA LEU A 564 -16.60 9.25 24.72
C LEU A 564 -16.53 10.77 24.91
N ASP A 565 -17.59 11.44 25.37
CA ASP A 565 -17.62 12.90 25.41
C ASP A 565 -17.36 13.50 26.80
N SER A 566 -17.26 12.68 27.84
CA SER A 566 -17.02 13.14 29.21
C SER A 566 -15.74 12.56 29.84
N LYS A 567 -15.23 13.26 30.84
CA LYS A 567 -14.11 12.79 31.68
C LYS A 567 -14.44 11.45 32.35
N SER A 568 -15.65 11.34 32.91
CA SER A 568 -16.09 10.15 33.64
C SER A 568 -16.14 8.93 32.72
N ASP A 569 -16.69 9.06 31.52
CA ASP A 569 -16.79 7.93 30.57
C ASP A 569 -15.40 7.48 30.11
N LEU A 570 -14.48 8.43 29.93
CA LEU A 570 -13.09 8.14 29.56
C LEU A 570 -12.33 7.44 30.68
N GLU A 571 -12.53 7.85 31.94
CA GLU A 571 -12.00 7.15 33.12
C GLU A 571 -12.55 5.73 33.21
N GLU A 572 -13.87 5.58 33.12
CA GLU A 572 -14.54 4.28 33.17
C GLU A 572 -14.06 3.33 32.07
N HIS A 573 -13.99 3.79 30.83
CA HIS A 573 -13.49 3.01 29.69
C HIS A 573 -12.04 2.55 29.87
N CYS A 574 -11.17 3.43 30.38
CA CYS A 574 -9.78 3.08 30.67
C CYS A 574 -9.67 2.10 31.84
N MET A 575 -10.48 2.27 32.89
CA MET A 575 -10.49 1.37 34.04
C MET A 575 -10.99 -0.02 33.66
N MET A 576 -12.09 -0.14 32.90
CA MET A 576 -12.58 -1.44 32.42
C MET A 576 -11.50 -2.20 31.64
N PHE A 577 -10.71 -1.50 30.82
CA PHE A 577 -9.60 -2.11 30.10
C PHE A 577 -8.49 -2.61 31.04
N LEU A 578 -8.09 -1.77 31.99
CA LEU A 578 -7.04 -2.10 32.96
C LEU A 578 -7.46 -3.22 33.90
N GLU A 579 -8.72 -3.25 34.33
CA GLU A 579 -9.28 -4.30 35.18
C GLU A 579 -9.39 -5.62 34.44
N ALA A 580 -9.86 -5.61 33.18
CA ALA A 580 -9.90 -6.82 32.35
C ALA A 580 -8.51 -7.42 32.19
N LEU A 581 -7.49 -6.60 31.90
CA LEU A 581 -6.09 -7.06 31.83
C LEU A 581 -5.58 -7.56 33.19
N SER A 582 -5.88 -6.85 34.28
CA SER A 582 -5.43 -7.25 35.63
C SER A 582 -6.06 -8.56 36.08
N SER A 583 -7.30 -8.83 35.68
CA SER A 583 -8.04 -10.05 36.05
C SER A 583 -7.45 -11.35 35.48
N VAL A 584 -6.64 -11.26 34.42
CA VAL A 584 -5.91 -12.41 33.86
C VAL A 584 -4.77 -12.85 34.79
N GLY A 585 -4.20 -11.94 35.58
CA GLY A 585 -3.14 -12.21 36.55
C GLY A 585 -1.74 -12.37 35.94
N GLY A 586 -0.75 -12.62 36.81
CA GLY A 586 0.61 -12.97 36.40
C GLY A 586 1.35 -11.87 35.61
N PRO A 587 1.99 -12.18 34.46
CA PRO A 587 2.65 -11.18 33.63
C PRO A 587 1.71 -10.07 33.12
N ILE A 588 0.43 -10.38 32.89
CA ILE A 588 -0.55 -9.45 32.32
C ILE A 588 -0.98 -8.39 33.34
N GLU A 589 -1.06 -8.75 34.62
CA GLU A 589 -1.28 -7.80 35.72
C GLU A 589 -0.15 -6.76 35.80
N ARG A 590 1.11 -7.18 35.55
CA ARG A 590 2.25 -6.24 35.48
C ARG A 590 2.16 -5.32 34.26
N VAL A 591 1.64 -5.81 33.14
CA VAL A 591 1.37 -5.00 31.93
C VAL A 591 0.30 -3.96 32.23
N ALA A 592 -0.81 -4.35 32.85
CA ALA A 592 -1.89 -3.44 33.23
C ALA A 592 -1.38 -2.33 34.16
N LYS A 593 -0.60 -2.68 35.19
CA LYS A 593 0.00 -1.71 36.11
C LYS A 593 0.95 -0.74 35.40
N ARG A 594 1.80 -1.23 34.49
CA ARG A 594 2.73 -0.39 33.72
C ARG A 594 1.98 0.53 32.74
N LEU A 595 0.88 0.06 32.15
CA LEU A 595 0.02 0.87 31.28
C LEU A 595 -0.67 1.99 32.08
N GLN A 596 -1.19 1.66 33.26
CA GLN A 596 -1.78 2.62 34.21
C GLN A 596 -0.78 3.70 34.64
N GLU A 597 0.46 3.32 34.98
CA GLU A 597 1.53 4.27 35.33
C GLU A 597 1.84 5.22 34.16
N LYS A 598 1.95 4.69 32.93
CA LYS A 598 2.22 5.49 31.73
C LYS A 598 1.07 6.44 31.38
N TRP A 599 -0.18 6.00 31.50
CA TRP A 599 -1.34 6.88 31.31
C TRP A 599 -1.41 7.96 32.38
N THR A 600 -1.19 7.62 33.65
CA THR A 600 -1.18 8.59 34.76
C THR A 600 -0.11 9.65 34.57
N ALA A 601 1.10 9.24 34.17
CA ALA A 601 2.20 10.15 33.89
C ALA A 601 1.93 11.04 32.69
N ALA A 602 1.46 10.48 31.57
CA ALA A 602 1.15 11.24 30.36
C ALA A 602 0.05 12.29 30.61
N LEU A 603 -0.93 11.96 31.45
CA LEU A 603 -2.05 12.83 31.78
C LEU A 603 -1.77 13.79 32.95
N GLU A 604 -0.57 13.77 33.52
CA GLU A 604 -0.19 14.64 34.66
C GLU A 604 -1.16 14.51 35.86
N GLY A 605 -1.75 13.33 36.05
CA GLY A 605 -2.75 13.08 37.09
C GLY A 605 -4.16 13.66 36.81
N ALA A 606 -4.43 14.12 35.58
CA ALA A 606 -5.72 14.70 35.21
C ALA A 606 -6.88 13.68 35.20
N LEU A 607 -6.57 12.39 35.03
CA LEU A 607 -7.48 11.26 35.21
C LEU A 607 -7.08 10.44 36.43
N GLN A 608 -8.07 10.01 37.21
CA GLN A 608 -7.86 9.15 38.38
C GLN A 608 -8.14 7.70 37.99
N PHE A 609 -7.07 6.91 37.86
CA PHE A 609 -7.16 5.46 37.70
C PHE A 609 -6.88 4.80 39.05
N GLU A 610 -7.74 4.95 40.06
CA GLU A 610 -7.59 4.19 41.31
C GLU A 610 -8.23 2.81 41.18
N GLN A 611 -7.55 1.75 41.65
CA GLN A 611 -8.17 0.43 41.72
C GLN A 611 -9.21 0.38 42.86
N PRO A 612 -10.42 -0.18 42.63
CA PRO A 612 -11.41 -0.38 43.68
C PRO A 612 -10.97 -1.54 44.59
N GLY A 613 -10.06 -1.25 45.53
CA GLY A 613 -9.51 -2.25 46.46
C GLY A 613 -8.79 -1.70 47.69
N LYS A 614 -8.82 -0.38 47.92
CA LYS A 614 -8.44 0.26 49.19
C LYS A 614 -9.43 1.37 49.54
N ARG A 615 -10.64 0.97 49.93
CA ARG A 615 -11.50 1.72 50.86
C ARG A 615 -11.94 0.78 51.96
#